data_AF-A0A220S583-F1
#
_entry.id   AF-A0A220S583-F1
#
_cell.length_a   1.000
_cell.length_b   1.000
_cell.length_c   1.000
_cell.angle_alpha   90.00
_cell.angle_beta   90.00
_cell.angle_gamma   90.00
#
_symmetry.space_group_name_H-M   'P 1'
#
loop_
_entity.id
_entity.type
_entity.pdbx_description
1 polymer ?
#
loop_
_entity_poly.entity_id
_entity_poly.type
_entity_poly.pdbx_seq_one_letter_code
_entity_poly.pdbx_strand_id
1 'polypeptide(L)'
;MKRKKVVVDTSRAELCFADDKKCYPVLIGKTTPKGQFNLRLMRTEKPGYGGEVIGFKEQGDFLFALHRVWTQIPSERRMQRIASKRVSDRIMTNGCINVTDKVYNKLRHYFVLEVI
;
A
#
# COMPACT_ATOMS: atom_id res chain seq x y z
N MET A 1 -6.33 14.53 19.99
CA MET A 1 -6.30 13.15 19.46
C MET A 1 -5.24 13.07 18.36
N LYS A 2 -4.13 12.33 18.54
CA LYS A 2 -3.14 12.16 17.46
C LYS A 2 -3.80 11.36 16.34
N ARG A 3 -3.92 11.93 15.13
CA ARG A 3 -4.42 11.19 13.95
C ARG A 3 -3.46 10.03 13.67
N LYS A 4 -3.97 8.80 13.65
CA LYS A 4 -3.19 7.60 13.30
C LYS A 4 -2.72 7.72 11.84
N LYS A 5 -1.41 7.95 11.68
CA LYS A 5 -0.73 8.21 10.40
C LYS A 5 0.22 7.07 10.05
N VAL A 6 0.30 6.75 8.76
CA VAL A 6 1.38 5.95 8.17
C VAL A 6 2.15 6.79 7.16
N VAL A 7 3.44 6.51 7.03
CA VAL A 7 4.33 7.15 6.06
C VAL A 7 4.85 6.08 5.11
N VAL A 8 4.76 6.33 3.80
CA VAL A 8 5.36 5.49 2.76
C VAL A 8 6.55 6.23 2.19
N ASP A 9 7.73 5.65 2.36
CA ASP A 9 8.96 6.11 1.73
C ASP A 9 9.13 5.38 0.39
N THR A 10 8.95 6.12 -0.70
CA THR A 10 9.04 5.57 -2.05
C THR A 10 10.46 5.23 -2.49
N SER A 11 11.48 5.83 -1.87
CA SER A 11 12.89 5.51 -2.13
C SER A 11 13.31 4.18 -1.49
N ARG A 12 12.60 3.78 -0.42
CA ARG A 12 12.84 2.52 0.31
C ARG A 12 11.81 1.45 0.00
N ALA A 13 10.69 1.80 -0.64
CA ALA A 13 9.52 0.92 -0.79
C ALA A 13 9.11 0.30 0.56
N GLU A 14 8.95 1.17 1.56
CA GLU A 14 8.60 0.81 2.93
C GLU A 14 7.44 1.67 3.44
N LEU A 15 6.58 1.07 4.27
CA LEU A 15 5.51 1.73 5.00
C LEU A 15 5.81 1.67 6.50
N CYS A 16 5.91 2.84 7.12
CA CYS A 16 6.19 3.02 8.54
C CYS A 16 4.96 3.52 9.29
N PHE A 17 4.65 2.88 10.41
CA PHE A 17 3.58 3.32 11.30
C PHE A 17 4.13 4.37 12.27
N ALA A 18 3.52 5.57 12.30
CA ALA A 18 4.08 6.70 13.06
C ALA A 18 4.03 6.51 14.59
N ASP A 19 3.16 5.64 15.08
CA ASP A 19 2.95 5.39 16.50
C ASP A 19 3.94 4.39 17.10
N ASP A 20 4.26 3.30 16.41
CA ASP A 20 5.23 2.29 16.89
C ASP A 20 6.59 2.33 16.17
N LYS A 21 6.76 3.24 15.20
CA LYS A 21 7.96 3.43 14.37
C LYS A 21 8.41 2.15 13.63
N LYS A 22 7.52 1.16 13.47
CA LYS A 22 7.83 -0.05 12.72
C LYS A 22 7.57 0.16 11.24
N CYS A 23 8.56 -0.21 10.43
CA CYS A 23 8.51 -0.16 8.98
C CYS A 23 8.37 -1.56 8.38
N TYR A 24 7.62 -1.66 7.29
CA TYR A 24 7.34 -2.91 6.59
C TYR A 24 7.59 -2.72 5.10
N PRO A 25 8.14 -3.73 4.41
CA PRO A 25 8.28 -3.66 2.96
C PRO A 25 6.90 -3.64 2.29
N VAL A 26 6.79 -2.88 1.22
CA VAL A 26 5.58 -2.74 0.40
C VAL A 26 5.93 -2.83 -1.07
N LEU A 27 4.95 -3.18 -1.92
CA LEU A 27 5.11 -3.01 -3.37
C LEU A 27 4.50 -1.68 -3.77
N ILE A 28 5.23 -0.90 -4.56
CA ILE A 28 4.80 0.42 -5.03
C ILE A 28 4.99 0.55 -6.54
N GLY A 29 4.51 1.66 -7.10
CA GLY A 29 4.70 2.01 -8.49
C GLY A 29 5.51 3.29 -8.63
N LYS A 30 6.14 3.49 -9.79
CA LYS A 30 6.80 4.78 -10.10
C LYS A 30 5.82 5.96 -10.11
N THR A 31 4.55 5.66 -10.32
CA THR A 31 3.43 6.61 -10.38
C THR A 31 2.70 6.76 -9.05
N THR A 32 3.15 6.11 -7.97
CA THR A 32 2.56 6.29 -6.63
C THR A 32 2.65 7.77 -6.26
N PRO A 33 1.51 8.47 -6.05
CA PRO A 33 1.51 9.91 -5.94
C PRO A 33 2.05 10.33 -4.57
N LYS A 34 2.93 11.34 -4.57
CA LYS A 34 3.48 11.93 -3.34
C LYS A 34 2.50 12.91 -2.71
N GLY A 35 2.59 13.08 -1.40
CA GLY A 35 1.77 14.01 -0.64
C GLY A 35 1.01 13.35 0.52
N GLN A 36 0.09 14.10 1.10
CA GLN A 36 -0.73 13.65 2.22
C GLN A 36 -2.15 13.36 1.74
N PHE A 37 -2.69 12.22 2.18
CA PHE A 37 -3.98 11.69 1.75
C PHE A 37 -4.78 11.18 2.94
N ASN A 38 -6.10 11.30 2.85
CA ASN A 38 -7.01 10.65 3.78
C ASN A 38 -7.25 9.21 3.31
N LEU A 39 -7.29 8.28 4.26
CA LEU A 39 -7.56 6.87 3.99
C LEU A 39 -9.06 6.59 4.11
N ARG A 40 -9.62 5.92 3.12
CA ARG A 40 -11.03 5.49 3.10
C ARG A 40 -11.12 3.99 2.83
N LEU A 41 -11.74 3.25 3.74
CA LEU A 41 -12.05 1.83 3.50
C LEU A 41 -13.20 1.72 2.49
N MET A 42 -13.01 0.90 1.47
CA MET A 42 -13.95 0.73 0.35
C MET A 42 -14.15 -0.75 0.08
N ARG A 43 -15.40 -1.19 -0.10
CA ARG A 43 -15.70 -2.56 -0.53
C ARG A 43 -15.42 -2.71 -2.01
N THR A 44 -15.02 -3.91 -2.42
CA THR A 44 -14.85 -4.25 -3.83
C THR A 44 -15.17 -5.72 -4.07
N GLU A 45 -15.82 -6.00 -5.20
CA GLU A 45 -16.10 -7.36 -5.67
C GLU A 45 -14.98 -7.89 -6.58
N LYS A 46 -13.98 -7.07 -6.90
CA LYS A 46 -12.88 -7.46 -7.78
C LYS A 46 -12.08 -8.61 -7.15
N PRO A 47 -11.81 -9.69 -7.90
CA PRO A 47 -11.07 -10.83 -7.39
C PRO A 47 -9.63 -10.47 -7.01
N GLY A 48 -9.11 -11.13 -5.97
CA GLY A 48 -7.74 -10.95 -5.48
C GLY A 48 -7.52 -9.80 -4.49
N TYR A 49 -8.54 -8.97 -4.21
CA TYR A 49 -8.45 -7.89 -3.20
C TYR A 49 -8.94 -8.30 -1.81
N GLY A 50 -9.62 -9.44 -1.68
CA GLY A 50 -10.16 -9.91 -0.41
C GLY A 50 -11.38 -9.11 0.08
N GLY A 51 -12.17 -8.56 -0.86
CA GLY A 51 -13.45 -7.89 -0.56
C GLY A 51 -13.37 -6.40 -0.23
N GLU A 52 -12.17 -5.86 0.00
CA GLU A 52 -11.98 -4.45 0.40
C GLU A 52 -10.60 -3.92 0.02
N VAL A 53 -10.52 -2.60 -0.15
CA VAL A 53 -9.28 -1.83 -0.35
C VAL A 53 -9.34 -0.55 0.47
N ILE A 54 -8.19 0.08 0.71
CA ILE A 54 -8.12 1.38 1.37
C ILE A 54 -7.74 2.42 0.31
N GLY A 55 -8.72 3.13 -0.23
CA GLY A 55 -8.51 4.21 -1.19
C GLY A 55 -7.84 5.43 -0.54
N PHE A 56 -6.97 6.11 -1.28
CA PHE A 56 -6.32 7.34 -0.81
C PHE A 56 -6.26 8.47 -1.86
N LYS A 57 -6.36 8.17 -3.16
CA LYS A 57 -6.48 9.19 -4.20
C LYS A 57 -7.28 8.64 -5.38
N GLU A 58 -8.16 9.46 -5.93
CA GLU A 58 -8.86 9.21 -7.19
C GLU A 58 -8.31 10.16 -8.26
N GLN A 59 -8.13 9.66 -9.48
CA GLN A 59 -7.71 10.45 -10.63
C GLN A 59 -8.39 9.90 -11.88
N GLY A 60 -9.44 10.60 -12.34
CA GLY A 60 -10.35 10.06 -13.35
C GLY A 60 -10.94 8.73 -12.87
N ASP A 61 -10.90 7.70 -13.71
CA ASP A 61 -11.41 6.36 -13.39
C ASP A 61 -10.43 5.50 -12.58
N PHE A 62 -9.27 6.05 -12.19
CA PHE A 62 -8.25 5.32 -11.45
C PHE A 62 -8.27 5.63 -9.95
N LEU A 63 -8.40 4.59 -9.14
CA LEU A 63 -8.27 4.64 -7.68
C LEU A 63 -6.89 4.14 -7.26
N PHE A 64 -6.08 5.04 -6.68
CA PHE A 64 -4.90 4.67 -5.94
C PHE A 64 -5.31 4.16 -4.55
N ALA A 65 -4.89 2.94 -4.22
CA ALA A 65 -5.27 2.29 -2.97
C ALA A 65 -4.11 1.54 -2.31
N LEU A 66 -4.23 1.34 -0.99
CA LEU A 66 -3.52 0.30 -0.27
C LEU A 66 -4.35 -0.97 -0.28
N HIS A 67 -3.73 -2.10 -0.62
CA HIS A 67 -4.41 -3.39 -0.63
C HIS A 67 -3.46 -4.55 -0.32
N ARG A 68 -4.03 -5.71 0.03
CA ARG A 68 -3.27 -6.96 0.22
C ARG A 68 -2.49 -7.31 -1.04
N VAL A 69 -1.36 -8.00 -0.91
CA VAL A 69 -0.59 -8.45 -2.07
C VAL A 69 -1.48 -9.23 -3.03
N TRP A 70 -1.62 -8.73 -4.25
CA TRP A 70 -2.46 -9.35 -5.28
C TRP A 70 -1.69 -10.47 -5.97
N THR A 71 -2.26 -11.67 -6.02
CA THR A 71 -1.56 -12.91 -6.41
C THR A 71 -2.17 -13.62 -7.62
N GLN A 72 -3.13 -12.99 -8.31
CA GLN A 72 -3.84 -13.61 -9.43
C GLN A 72 -2.98 -13.77 -10.71
N ILE A 73 -1.80 -13.12 -10.78
CA ILE A 73 -0.81 -13.36 -11.83
C ILE A 73 0.45 -13.97 -11.19
N PRO A 74 0.61 -15.30 -11.18
CA PRO A 74 1.76 -15.97 -10.56
C PRO A 74 3.12 -15.54 -11.11
N SER A 75 3.20 -15.24 -12.41
CA SER A 75 4.44 -14.81 -13.07
C SER A 75 4.98 -13.47 -12.55
N GLU A 76 4.13 -12.63 -11.93
CA GLU A 76 4.59 -11.39 -11.29
C GLU A 76 5.35 -11.66 -9.99
N ARG A 77 5.21 -12.84 -9.36
CA ARG A 77 5.94 -13.23 -8.15
C ARG A 77 5.86 -12.18 -7.02
N ARG A 78 4.70 -11.55 -6.83
CA ARG A 78 4.54 -10.41 -5.90
C ARG A 78 4.90 -10.75 -4.46
N MET A 79 4.61 -11.97 -4.01
CA MET A 79 4.98 -12.45 -2.66
C MET A 79 6.49 -12.58 -2.47
N GLN A 80 7.23 -13.01 -3.49
CA GLN A 80 8.69 -13.06 -3.44
C GLN A 80 9.28 -11.65 -3.53
N ARG A 81 8.69 -10.77 -4.34
CA ARG A 81 9.13 -9.38 -4.49
C ARG A 81 9.01 -8.59 -3.20
N ILE A 82 7.87 -8.68 -2.50
CA ILE A 82 7.67 -7.92 -1.25
C ILE A 82 8.63 -8.39 -0.15
N ALA A 83 9.05 -9.66 -0.18
CA ALA A 83 10.04 -10.22 0.74
C ALA A 83 11.50 -9.96 0.32
N SER A 84 11.75 -9.50 -0.91
CA SER A 84 13.10 -9.23 -1.40
C SER A 84 13.74 -8.10 -0.59
N LYS A 85 15.05 -8.21 -0.35
CA LYS A 85 15.85 -7.12 0.25
C LYS A 85 16.13 -5.99 -0.75
N ARG A 86 16.03 -6.25 -2.05
CA ARG A 86 16.30 -5.25 -3.10
C ARG A 86 15.08 -4.36 -3.33
N VAL A 87 15.25 -3.05 -3.15
CA VAL A 87 14.17 -2.06 -3.36
C VAL A 87 13.60 -2.15 -4.77
N SER A 88 14.46 -2.32 -5.78
CA SER A 88 14.05 -2.42 -7.19
C SER A 88 13.03 -3.53 -7.46
N ASP A 89 13.08 -4.64 -6.70
CA ASP A 89 12.14 -5.75 -6.88
C ASP A 89 10.73 -5.37 -6.42
N ARG A 90 10.64 -4.38 -5.51
CA ARG A 90 9.40 -3.87 -4.90
C ARG A 90 8.75 -2.72 -5.67
N ILE A 91 9.41 -2.18 -6.70
CA ILE A 91 8.84 -1.16 -7.59
C ILE A 91 8.25 -1.86 -8.82
N MET A 92 6.95 -2.11 -8.81
CA MET A 92 6.29 -2.93 -9.84
C MET A 92 4.82 -2.58 -10.12
N THR A 93 4.13 -1.87 -9.23
CA THR A 93 2.70 -1.60 -9.40
C THR A 93 2.47 -0.40 -10.33
N ASN A 94 1.21 -0.18 -10.72
CA ASN A 94 0.79 1.02 -11.46
C ASN A 94 0.48 2.22 -10.56
N GLY A 95 0.87 2.17 -9.28
CA GLY A 95 0.71 3.28 -8.32
C GLY A 95 0.09 2.87 -6.99
N CYS A 96 -0.64 1.76 -6.93
CA CYS A 96 -1.15 1.19 -5.68
C CYS A 96 -0.03 0.72 -4.77
N ILE A 97 -0.30 0.69 -3.47
CA ILE A 97 0.63 0.25 -2.44
C ILE A 97 0.18 -1.12 -1.94
N ASN A 98 0.88 -2.19 -2.32
CA ASN A 98 0.54 -3.53 -1.87
C ASN A 98 1.26 -3.84 -0.56
N VAL A 99 0.53 -4.38 0.39
CA VAL A 99 1.02 -4.71 1.73
C VAL A 99 0.70 -6.17 2.07
N THR A 100 1.42 -6.75 3.03
CA THR A 100 1.06 -8.06 3.57
C THR A 100 -0.25 -7.99 4.37
N ASP A 101 -0.92 -9.14 4.56
CA ASP A 101 -2.21 -9.20 5.27
C ASP A 101 -2.13 -8.64 6.69
N LYS A 102 -1.03 -8.91 7.40
CA LYS A 102 -0.77 -8.38 8.74
C LYS A 102 -0.74 -6.85 8.75
N VAL A 103 -0.04 -6.26 7.77
CA VAL A 103 0.06 -4.79 7.64
C VAL A 103 -1.29 -4.21 7.23
N TYR A 104 -2.00 -4.85 6.30
CA TYR A 104 -3.33 -4.42 5.87
C TYR A 104 -4.33 -4.37 7.04
N ASN A 105 -4.41 -5.44 7.83
CA ASN A 105 -5.32 -5.51 8.97
C ASN A 105 -5.02 -4.41 10.00
N LYS A 106 -3.74 -4.07 10.21
CA LYS A 106 -3.35 -2.93 11.05
C LYS A 106 -3.76 -1.60 10.42
N LEU A 107 -3.55 -1.41 9.12
CA LEU A 107 -3.87 -0.18 8.38
C LEU A 107 -5.36 0.21 8.43
N ARG A 108 -6.27 -0.75 8.59
CA ARG A 108 -7.71 -0.50 8.73
C ARG A 108 -8.07 0.44 9.89
N HIS A 109 -7.15 0.66 10.82
CA HIS A 109 -7.31 1.58 11.95
C HIS A 109 -6.59 2.92 11.78
N TYR A 110 -6.05 3.21 10.60
CA TYR A 110 -5.31 4.43 10.27
C TYR A 110 -6.10 5.29 9.29
N PHE A 111 -5.90 6.61 9.38
CA PHE A 111 -6.76 7.58 8.68
C PHE A 111 -5.98 8.52 7.76
N VAL A 112 -4.66 8.58 7.92
CA VAL A 112 -3.79 9.47 7.15
C VAL A 112 -2.63 8.67 6.56
N LEU A 113 -2.42 8.82 5.26
CA LEU A 113 -1.23 8.37 4.56
C LEU A 113 -0.42 9.59 4.14
N GLU A 114 0.88 9.53 4.37
CA GLU A 114 1.86 10.46 3.80
C GLU A 114 2.81 9.67 2.91
N VAL A 115 2.97 10.10 1.66
CA VAL A 115 3.88 9.47 0.69
C VAL A 115 5.01 10.44 0.39
N ILE A 116 6.25 10.01 0.68
CA ILE A 116 7.48 10.79 0.49
C ILE A 116 8.42 10.16 -0.55
#